data_AF-A0A4R6CTG7-F1
#
_entry.id   AF-A0A4R6CTG7-F1
#
_cell.length_a   1.000
_cell.length_b   1.000
_cell.length_c   1.000
_cell.angle_alpha   90.00
_cell.angle_beta   90.00
_cell.angle_gamma   90.00
#
_symmetry.space_group_name_H-M   'P 1'
#
loop_
_entity.id
_entity.type
_entity.pdbx_description
1 polymer ?
#
loop_
_entity_poly.entity_id
_entity_poly.type
_entity_poly.pdbx_seq_one_letter_code
_entity_poly.pdbx_strand_id
1 'polypeptide(L)'
;MSIYIDNKKLLSLPDLAGGGVNLFRNTYDFATWQYTPGKGDFEPASNHNSDSNHEFIQTKKVAHLWGNNSTEAKLLYTQPLHLEKGTYTVSFLARDNGPDPKNSSFGLELYSSYTNTHGGNPHGMTKSKLSNVWSSYSITFALPEQLTLADISLGHWGPQELIPGGSIYLTNLKLEKGPVATPWSPNPLDVLDEIEALKRTCSNFVESKPIGY
;
A
#
# COMPACT_ATOMS: atom_id res chain seq x y z
N MET A 1 -9.48 -2.23 23.30
CA MET A 1 -9.33 -3.69 23.42
C MET A 1 -8.35 -4.12 22.34
N SER A 2 -7.36 -4.94 22.65
CA SER A 2 -6.40 -5.44 21.67
C SER A 2 -6.45 -6.95 21.74
N ILE A 3 -6.40 -7.63 20.59
CA ILE A 3 -6.42 -9.08 20.53
C ILE A 3 -4.96 -9.54 20.56
N TYR A 4 -4.64 -10.36 21.56
CA TYR A 4 -3.36 -11.02 21.72
C TYR A 4 -3.57 -12.53 21.65
N ILE A 5 -2.68 -13.23 20.96
CA ILE A 5 -2.52 -14.69 21.07
C ILE A 5 -1.03 -14.96 21.31
N ASP A 6 -0.71 -15.76 22.33
CA ASP A 6 0.66 -16.14 22.72
C ASP A 6 1.64 -14.95 22.85
N ASN A 7 1.21 -13.89 23.55
CA ASN A 7 1.96 -12.64 23.72
C ASN A 7 2.35 -11.91 22.42
N LYS A 8 1.82 -12.33 21.26
CA LYS A 8 1.91 -11.59 20.01
C LYS A 8 0.66 -10.73 19.86
N LYS A 9 0.88 -9.41 19.73
CA LYS A 9 -0.17 -8.44 19.42
C LYS A 9 -0.63 -8.70 17.99
N LEU A 10 -1.84 -9.22 17.82
CA LEU A 10 -2.41 -9.41 16.49
C LEU A 10 -2.96 -8.09 15.98
N LEU A 11 -3.79 -7.40 16.77
CA LEU A 11 -4.41 -6.12 16.41
C LEU A 11 -4.81 -5.31 17.64
N SER A 12 -4.87 -3.99 17.50
CA SER A 12 -5.54 -3.09 18.44
C SER A 12 -6.85 -2.57 17.85
N LEU A 13 -7.89 -2.36 18.67
CA LEU A 13 -9.15 -1.76 18.23
C LEU A 13 -8.99 -0.45 17.41
N PRO A 14 -8.01 0.44 17.66
CA PRO A 14 -7.73 1.58 16.79
C PRO A 14 -7.44 1.21 15.33
N ASP A 15 -6.83 0.04 15.10
CA ASP A 15 -6.52 -0.50 13.75
C ASP A 15 -7.80 -0.91 13.00
N LEU A 16 -8.92 -1.10 13.71
CA LEU A 16 -10.25 -1.40 13.15
C LEU A 16 -11.27 -0.25 13.26
N ALA A 17 -11.07 0.71 14.19
CA ALA A 17 -12.15 1.60 14.65
C ALA A 17 -11.91 3.10 14.39
N GLY A 18 -10.81 3.50 13.74
CA GLY A 18 -10.47 4.93 13.57
C GLY A 18 -10.77 5.55 12.20
N GLY A 19 -11.08 4.76 11.18
CA GLY A 19 -11.10 5.22 9.79
C GLY A 19 -11.78 4.28 8.81
N GLY A 20 -11.87 4.65 7.53
CA GLY A 20 -12.50 3.83 6.50
C GLY A 20 -11.81 2.47 6.32
N VAL A 21 -12.53 1.51 5.73
CA VAL A 21 -12.01 0.15 5.52
C VAL A 21 -10.97 0.17 4.40
N ASN A 22 -9.79 -0.42 4.65
CA ASN A 22 -8.81 -0.63 3.59
C ASN A 22 -9.29 -1.74 2.64
N LEU A 23 -9.49 -1.40 1.38
CA LEU A 23 -9.97 -2.29 0.33
C LEU A 23 -8.83 -2.98 -0.42
N PHE A 24 -7.59 -2.51 -0.31
CA PHE A 24 -6.44 -3.23 -0.84
C PHE A 24 -6.05 -4.39 0.08
N ARG A 25 -5.78 -5.56 -0.51
CA ARG A 25 -5.24 -6.74 0.18
C ARG A 25 -3.72 -6.66 0.30
N ASN A 26 -3.16 -7.32 1.31
CA ASN A 26 -1.73 -7.58 1.49
C ASN A 26 -0.85 -6.31 1.48
N THR A 27 -1.37 -5.19 2.00
CA THR A 27 -0.61 -3.92 2.07
C THR A 27 0.33 -3.86 3.28
N TYR A 28 0.23 -4.80 4.21
CA TYR A 28 1.12 -4.91 5.37
C TYR A 28 2.53 -5.40 4.99
N ASP A 29 2.64 -6.29 4.00
CA ASP A 29 3.91 -6.90 3.61
C ASP A 29 4.10 -7.08 2.10
N PHE A 30 3.15 -6.56 1.30
CA PHE A 30 3.17 -6.63 -0.16
C PHE A 30 3.13 -8.05 -0.75
N ALA A 31 2.62 -9.06 -0.03
CA ALA A 31 2.69 -10.48 -0.45
C ALA A 31 2.13 -10.78 -1.86
N THR A 32 1.13 -10.03 -2.32
CA THR A 32 0.53 -10.20 -3.66
C THR A 32 0.72 -8.99 -4.58
N TRP A 33 1.48 -8.00 -4.12
CA TRP A 33 1.79 -6.83 -4.92
C TRP A 33 2.97 -7.14 -5.83
N GLN A 34 3.06 -6.36 -6.90
CA GLN A 34 4.16 -6.44 -7.85
C GLN A 34 4.72 -5.06 -8.09
N TYR A 35 5.84 -4.98 -8.78
CA TYR A 35 6.46 -3.76 -9.26
C TYR A 35 6.85 -3.95 -10.72
N THR A 36 7.17 -2.87 -11.43
CA THR A 36 7.73 -3.00 -12.79
C THR A 36 8.91 -3.98 -12.77
N PRO A 37 8.93 -5.04 -13.60
CA PRO A 37 9.97 -6.07 -13.55
C PRO A 37 11.39 -5.49 -13.59
N GLY A 38 12.22 -5.85 -12.61
CA GLY A 38 13.61 -5.37 -12.49
C GLY A 38 13.77 -3.92 -12.01
N LYS A 39 12.70 -3.30 -11.51
CA LYS A 39 12.64 -1.89 -11.09
C LYS A 39 12.05 -1.71 -9.68
N GLY A 40 12.10 -2.75 -8.86
CA GLY A 40 11.65 -2.67 -7.48
C GLY A 40 11.96 -3.91 -6.65
N ASP A 41 11.76 -3.78 -5.35
CA ASP A 41 11.75 -4.86 -4.36
C ASP A 41 10.84 -4.49 -3.17
N PHE A 42 10.53 -5.47 -2.32
CA PHE A 42 9.81 -5.26 -1.06
C PHE A 42 10.73 -5.56 0.12
N GLU A 43 11.24 -4.51 0.76
CA GLU A 43 12.22 -4.60 1.83
C GLU A 43 11.62 -4.45 3.24
N PRO A 44 12.27 -4.98 4.29
CA PRO A 44 11.80 -4.80 5.66
C PRO A 44 11.73 -3.32 6.06
N ALA A 45 10.63 -2.91 6.71
CA ALA A 45 10.47 -1.54 7.21
C ALA A 45 11.60 -1.13 8.17
N SER A 46 12.22 -2.09 8.87
CA SER A 46 13.36 -1.84 9.76
C SER A 46 14.59 -1.26 9.07
N ASN A 47 14.73 -1.42 7.75
CA ASN A 47 15.82 -0.81 6.97
C ASN A 47 15.74 0.73 6.99
N HIS A 48 14.57 1.28 7.32
CA HIS A 48 14.28 2.72 7.31
C HIS A 48 14.26 3.35 8.69
N ASN A 49 14.67 2.63 9.75
CA ASN A 49 14.61 3.14 11.12
C ASN A 49 15.54 4.34 11.41
N SER A 50 16.45 4.65 10.49
CA SER A 50 17.28 5.86 10.54
C SER A 50 16.69 7.05 9.79
N ASP A 51 15.61 6.83 9.02
CA ASP A 51 15.01 7.87 8.19
C ASP A 51 14.21 8.84 9.05
N SER A 52 14.19 10.12 8.67
CA SER A 52 13.26 11.09 9.26
C SER A 52 11.82 10.63 9.03
N ASN A 53 10.99 10.73 10.08
CA ASN A 53 9.57 10.36 10.09
C ASN A 53 9.30 8.83 9.91
N HIS A 54 10.29 7.97 10.15
CA HIS A 54 10.10 6.51 10.06
C HIS A 54 9.05 5.97 11.04
N GLU A 55 8.79 6.68 12.14
CA GLU A 55 7.78 6.33 13.14
C GLU A 55 6.34 6.32 12.61
N PHE A 56 6.10 6.91 11.43
CA PHE A 56 4.81 6.84 10.76
C PHE A 56 4.61 5.56 9.94
N ILE A 57 5.67 4.79 9.69
CA ILE A 57 5.56 3.50 8.98
C ILE A 57 4.83 2.50 9.89
N GLN A 58 3.72 1.95 9.40
CA GLN A 58 2.86 1.02 10.14
C GLN A 58 2.89 -0.41 9.59
N THR A 59 3.47 -0.59 8.40
CA THR A 59 3.57 -1.89 7.73
C THR A 59 4.89 -2.60 8.07
N LYS A 60 4.94 -3.89 7.77
CA LYS A 60 6.16 -4.71 7.92
C LYS A 60 7.16 -4.50 6.80
N LYS A 61 6.69 -4.15 5.60
CA LYS A 61 7.55 -3.92 4.44
C LYS A 61 7.29 -2.56 3.78
N VAL A 62 8.31 -2.10 3.10
CA VAL A 62 8.32 -0.92 2.23
C VAL A 62 8.54 -1.39 0.79
N ALA A 63 7.79 -0.82 -0.14
CA ALA A 63 8.06 -0.99 -1.56
C ALA A 63 9.17 -0.02 -1.95
N HIS A 64 10.33 -0.55 -2.32
CA HIS A 64 11.46 0.20 -2.87
C HIS A 64 11.42 0.07 -4.39
N LEU A 65 11.21 1.17 -5.10
CA LEU A 65 11.19 1.22 -6.56
C LEU A 65 12.38 2.03 -7.07
N TRP A 66 12.94 1.66 -8.21
CA TRP A 66 14.07 2.36 -8.83
C TRP A 66 13.97 2.42 -10.34
N GLY A 67 14.70 3.36 -10.93
CA GLY A 67 14.71 3.57 -12.37
C GLY A 67 15.57 4.76 -12.77
N ASN A 68 15.92 4.82 -14.06
CA ASN A 68 16.65 5.99 -14.58
C ASN A 68 15.73 7.21 -14.71
N ASN A 69 14.43 6.96 -14.91
CA ASN A 69 13.40 7.98 -14.97
C ASN A 69 12.11 7.49 -14.30
N SER A 70 11.27 8.45 -13.95
CA SER A 70 10.03 8.33 -13.21
C SER A 70 9.04 7.32 -13.80
N THR A 71 9.08 7.11 -15.12
CA THR A 71 8.13 6.23 -15.82
C THR A 71 8.43 4.73 -15.69
N GLU A 72 9.60 4.37 -15.18
CA GLU A 72 10.03 2.99 -14.98
C GLU A 72 9.58 2.43 -13.61
N ALA A 73 9.51 3.27 -12.59
CA ALA A 73 9.27 2.88 -11.21
C ALA A 73 7.76 2.87 -10.89
N LYS A 74 7.13 1.70 -10.97
CA LYS A 74 5.68 1.54 -10.71
C LYS A 74 5.43 0.41 -9.72
N LEU A 75 4.52 0.67 -8.80
CA LEU A 75 3.91 -0.32 -7.92
C LEU A 75 2.60 -0.80 -8.53
N LEU A 76 2.35 -2.10 -8.48
CA LEU A 76 1.27 -2.78 -9.18
C LEU A 76 0.44 -3.61 -8.21
N TYR A 77 -0.88 -3.41 -8.24
CA TYR A 77 -1.88 -4.26 -7.61
C TYR A 77 -2.64 -5.00 -8.69
N THR A 78 -2.38 -6.30 -8.81
CA THR A 78 -2.89 -7.13 -9.91
C THR A 78 -4.19 -7.86 -9.58
N GLN A 79 -4.66 -7.77 -8.33
CA GLN A 79 -5.91 -8.42 -7.96
C GLN A 79 -7.11 -7.57 -8.38
N PRO A 80 -8.18 -8.20 -8.91
CA PRO A 80 -9.40 -7.47 -9.26
C PRO A 80 -10.07 -6.89 -8.01
N LEU A 81 -10.58 -5.66 -8.15
CA LEU A 81 -11.28 -4.92 -7.12
C LEU A 81 -12.67 -4.53 -7.63
N HIS A 82 -13.69 -5.20 -7.10
CA HIS A 82 -15.08 -4.88 -7.38
C HIS A 82 -15.52 -3.70 -6.52
N LEU A 83 -15.82 -2.56 -7.16
CA LEU A 83 -16.16 -1.33 -6.46
C LEU A 83 -17.51 -0.79 -6.95
N GLU A 84 -18.33 -0.35 -5.99
CA GLU A 84 -19.58 0.36 -6.26
C GLU A 84 -19.31 1.78 -6.78
N LYS A 85 -20.32 2.36 -7.43
CA LYS A 85 -20.33 3.80 -7.73
C LYS A 85 -20.01 4.63 -6.48
N GLY A 86 -19.15 5.63 -6.62
CA GLY A 86 -18.86 6.57 -5.53
C GLY A 86 -17.47 7.18 -5.60
N THR A 87 -17.14 7.96 -4.57
CA THR A 87 -15.83 8.56 -4.37
C THR A 87 -14.95 7.65 -3.53
N TYR A 88 -13.69 7.53 -3.92
CA TYR A 88 -12.67 6.75 -3.23
C TYR A 88 -11.40 7.57 -3.06
N THR A 89 -10.62 7.22 -2.03
CA THR A 89 -9.31 7.82 -1.76
C THR A 89 -8.28 6.71 -1.58
N VAL A 90 -7.19 6.79 -2.35
CA VAL A 90 -5.96 6.04 -2.08
C VAL A 90 -5.05 6.92 -1.25
N SER A 91 -4.54 6.40 -0.13
CA SER A 91 -3.57 7.06 0.74
C SER A 91 -2.35 6.17 0.95
N PHE A 92 -1.19 6.81 1.16
CA PHE A 92 0.08 6.14 1.36
C PHE A 92 1.11 7.09 1.99
N LEU A 93 2.15 6.50 2.58
CA LEU A 93 3.39 7.20 2.89
C LEU A 93 4.37 6.98 1.75
N ALA A 94 5.10 8.03 1.38
CA ALA A 94 6.18 7.91 0.42
C ALA A 94 7.33 8.87 0.72
N ARG A 95 8.48 8.56 0.14
CA ARG A 95 9.62 9.46 0.00
C ARG A 95 10.48 9.08 -1.19
N ASP A 96 11.33 9.99 -1.64
CA ASP A 96 12.46 9.70 -2.53
C ASP A 96 13.80 9.78 -1.77
N ASN A 97 14.93 9.63 -2.48
CA ASN A 97 16.28 9.84 -1.96
C ASN A 97 16.87 11.20 -2.40
N GLY A 98 16.02 12.18 -2.72
CA GLY A 98 16.47 13.49 -3.19
C GLY A 98 17.26 14.28 -2.14
N PRO A 99 18.27 15.05 -2.54
CA PRO A 99 19.05 15.86 -1.61
C PRO A 99 18.30 17.11 -1.09
N ASP A 100 17.20 17.51 -1.75
CA ASP A 100 16.49 18.77 -1.48
C ASP A 100 15.00 18.54 -1.13
N PRO A 101 14.53 19.00 0.05
CA PRO A 101 13.11 18.95 0.43
C PRO A 101 12.19 19.88 -0.38
N LYS A 102 12.72 20.73 -1.28
CA LYS A 102 11.96 21.71 -2.07
C LYS A 102 11.94 21.47 -3.59
N ASN A 103 12.60 20.42 -4.10
CA ASN A 103 12.69 20.09 -5.54
C ASN A 103 12.57 18.58 -5.85
N SER A 104 11.88 17.80 -5.02
CA SER A 104 12.04 16.32 -4.96
C SER A 104 11.13 15.56 -5.94
N SER A 105 11.42 15.63 -7.23
CA SER A 105 10.86 14.75 -8.28
C SER A 105 9.52 15.20 -8.88
N PHE A 106 8.54 14.29 -8.94
CA PHE A 106 7.28 14.30 -9.66
C PHE A 106 6.14 13.91 -8.71
N GLY A 107 4.90 14.10 -9.15
CA GLY A 107 3.74 13.52 -8.49
C GLY A 107 3.54 12.07 -8.94
N LEU A 108 2.91 11.26 -8.08
CA LEU A 108 2.47 9.92 -8.44
C LEU A 108 1.03 9.98 -8.95
N GLU A 109 0.76 9.14 -9.93
CA GLU A 109 -0.49 9.02 -10.67
C GLU A 109 -1.07 7.63 -10.45
N LEU A 110 -2.40 7.56 -10.33
CA LEU A 110 -3.13 6.31 -10.15
C LEU A 110 -3.79 5.90 -11.46
N TYR A 111 -3.43 4.73 -11.97
CA TYR A 111 -4.00 4.12 -13.16
C TYR A 111 -4.69 2.81 -12.82
N SER A 112 -5.56 2.35 -13.72
CA SER A 112 -6.11 1.00 -13.70
C SER A 112 -6.58 0.57 -15.10
N SER A 113 -7.12 -0.63 -15.22
CA SER A 113 -7.80 -1.11 -16.43
C SER A 113 -8.86 -0.14 -16.97
N TYR A 114 -9.55 0.59 -16.08
CA TYR A 114 -10.57 1.57 -16.45
C TYR A 114 -9.97 2.79 -17.18
N THR A 115 -8.83 3.32 -16.72
CA THR A 115 -8.23 4.52 -17.34
C THR A 115 -7.75 4.24 -18.76
N ASN A 116 -7.29 3.02 -19.03
CA ASN A 116 -6.87 2.57 -20.37
C ASN A 116 -8.01 2.64 -21.41
N THR A 117 -9.25 2.43 -21.00
CA THR A 117 -10.43 2.48 -21.88
C THR A 117 -11.16 3.83 -21.86
N HIS A 118 -10.72 4.77 -21.00
CA HIS A 118 -11.37 6.07 -20.78
C HIS A 118 -10.40 7.23 -21.00
N GLY A 119 -9.78 7.25 -22.19
CA GLY A 119 -8.96 8.36 -22.66
C GLY A 119 -7.52 8.38 -22.13
N GLY A 120 -7.09 7.38 -21.35
CA GLY A 120 -5.71 7.23 -20.90
C GLY A 120 -5.27 8.22 -19.80
N ASN A 121 -6.21 8.99 -19.24
CA ASN A 121 -5.94 9.87 -18.11
C ASN A 121 -5.93 9.08 -16.79
N PRO A 122 -5.06 9.43 -15.83
CA PRO A 122 -5.09 8.79 -14.52
C PRO A 122 -6.42 9.08 -13.80
N HIS A 123 -6.79 8.22 -12.85
CA HIS A 123 -7.86 8.50 -11.89
C HIS A 123 -7.60 9.80 -11.12
N GLY A 124 -6.32 10.08 -10.85
CA GLY A 124 -5.83 11.31 -10.25
C GLY A 124 -4.34 11.23 -9.97
N MET A 125 -3.81 12.30 -9.39
CA MET A 125 -2.40 12.41 -9.03
C MET A 125 -2.24 13.04 -7.65
N THR A 126 -1.06 12.87 -7.03
CA THR A 126 -0.72 13.54 -5.78
C THR A 126 -0.73 15.07 -5.98
N LYS A 127 -1.26 15.80 -4.99
CA LYS A 127 -1.37 17.27 -5.04
C LYS A 127 -0.01 17.99 -4.97
N SER A 128 1.00 17.30 -4.46
CA SER A 128 2.37 17.76 -4.37
C SER A 128 3.31 16.70 -4.93
N LYS A 129 4.51 17.15 -5.31
CA LYS A 129 5.64 16.26 -5.61
C LYS A 129 6.02 15.45 -4.38
N LEU A 130 6.72 14.33 -4.60
CA LEU A 130 7.32 13.59 -3.50
C LEU A 130 8.34 14.46 -2.73
N SER A 131 8.64 14.06 -1.51
CA SER A 131 9.66 14.69 -0.67
C SER A 131 10.71 13.65 -0.32
N ASN A 132 11.84 14.10 0.21
CA ASN A 132 12.92 13.20 0.65
C ASN A 132 12.76 12.68 2.08
N VAL A 133 11.62 12.93 2.73
CA VAL A 133 11.28 12.43 4.07
C VAL A 133 9.93 11.75 4.04
N TRP A 134 9.69 10.78 4.92
CA TRP A 134 8.40 10.08 4.95
C TRP A 134 7.25 11.07 5.15
N SER A 135 6.41 11.18 4.12
CA SER A 135 5.30 12.14 4.04
C SER A 135 4.04 11.45 3.57
N SER A 136 2.89 11.94 4.03
CA SER A 136 1.57 11.40 3.64
C SER A 136 1.09 11.98 2.32
N TYR A 137 0.64 11.11 1.43
CA TYR A 137 0.06 11.46 0.14
C TYR A 137 -1.30 10.81 -0.03
N SER A 138 -2.13 11.42 -0.87
CA SER A 138 -3.42 10.86 -1.24
C SER A 138 -3.85 11.27 -2.65
N ILE A 139 -4.67 10.41 -3.25
CA ILE A 139 -5.31 10.58 -4.55
C ILE A 139 -6.79 10.24 -4.37
N THR A 140 -7.67 11.20 -4.67
CA THR A 140 -9.12 11.02 -4.58
C THR A 140 -9.73 11.01 -5.97
N PHE A 141 -10.59 10.04 -6.26
CA PHE A 141 -11.23 9.86 -7.57
C PHE A 141 -12.68 9.40 -7.41
N ALA A 142 -13.45 9.53 -8.48
CA ALA A 142 -14.85 9.11 -8.52
C ALA A 142 -15.06 8.04 -9.59
N LEU A 143 -15.77 6.97 -9.23
CA LEU A 143 -16.27 5.97 -10.17
C LEU A 143 -17.70 6.34 -10.58
N PRO A 144 -17.99 6.45 -11.88
CA PRO A 144 -19.31 6.87 -12.36
C PRO A 144 -20.38 5.77 -12.21
N GLU A 145 -19.94 4.52 -12.13
CA GLU A 145 -20.75 3.31 -12.04
C GLU A 145 -20.01 2.22 -11.23
N GLN A 146 -20.71 1.13 -10.92
CA GLN A 146 -20.11 -0.06 -10.34
C GLN A 146 -19.26 -0.76 -11.40
N LEU A 147 -18.00 -1.05 -11.08
CA LEU A 147 -17.09 -1.71 -12.02
C LEU A 147 -15.97 -2.46 -11.29
N THR A 148 -15.30 -3.32 -12.05
CA THR A 148 -14.13 -4.06 -11.58
C THR A 148 -12.87 -3.36 -12.06
N LEU A 149 -12.10 -2.83 -11.12
CA LEU A 149 -10.76 -2.34 -11.40
C LEU A 149 -9.80 -3.53 -11.43
N ALA A 150 -8.99 -3.63 -12.48
CA ALA A 150 -7.84 -4.53 -12.58
C ALA A 150 -6.59 -3.70 -12.87
N ASP A 151 -5.41 -4.32 -12.78
CA ASP A 151 -4.12 -3.71 -13.12
C ASP A 151 -3.93 -2.30 -12.52
N ILE A 152 -4.30 -2.16 -11.24
CA ILE A 152 -4.16 -0.87 -10.57
C ILE A 152 -2.67 -0.60 -10.40
N SER A 153 -2.22 0.58 -10.81
CA SER A 153 -0.81 0.94 -10.75
C SER A 153 -0.60 2.34 -10.21
N LEU A 154 0.40 2.49 -9.37
CA LEU A 154 0.84 3.76 -8.79
C LEU A 154 2.28 4.03 -9.24
N GLY A 155 2.52 5.19 -9.84
CA GLY A 155 3.79 5.54 -10.48
C GLY A 155 3.66 6.85 -11.25
N HIS A 156 4.56 7.12 -12.19
CA HIS A 156 4.48 8.31 -13.05
C HIS A 156 4.37 7.90 -14.52
N TRP A 157 3.52 8.60 -15.28
CA TRP A 157 3.32 8.41 -16.73
C TRP A 157 3.48 9.71 -17.53
N GLY A 158 3.62 10.84 -16.84
CA GLY A 158 3.99 12.12 -17.46
C GLY A 158 5.39 12.12 -18.10
N PRO A 159 5.90 13.31 -18.47
CA PRO A 159 7.24 13.45 -19.03
C PRO A 159 8.30 12.76 -18.16
N GLN A 160 9.30 12.16 -18.80
CA GLN A 160 10.37 11.50 -18.06
C GLN A 160 11.10 12.50 -17.16
N GLU A 161 10.97 12.29 -15.85
CA GLU A 161 11.70 13.04 -14.82
C GLU A 161 12.75 12.11 -14.20
N LEU A 162 13.91 12.64 -13.82
CA LEU A 162 14.89 11.85 -13.07
C LEU A 162 14.32 11.48 -11.70
N ILE A 163 14.58 10.26 -11.24
CA ILE A 163 14.28 9.87 -9.87
C ILE A 163 15.43 10.37 -8.97
N PRO A 164 15.20 11.31 -8.04
CA PRO A 164 16.26 11.81 -7.16
C PRO A 164 16.82 10.68 -6.28
N GLY A 165 18.14 10.51 -6.30
CA GLY A 165 18.80 9.40 -5.64
C GLY A 165 18.41 8.01 -6.19
N GLY A 166 17.79 7.97 -7.38
CA GLY A 166 17.43 6.76 -8.12
C GLY A 166 16.34 5.88 -7.49
N SER A 167 15.74 6.30 -6.37
CA SER A 167 14.83 5.46 -5.57
C SER A 167 13.60 6.20 -5.08
N ILE A 168 12.48 5.48 -5.07
CA ILE A 168 11.20 5.87 -4.47
C ILE A 168 10.83 4.79 -3.47
N TYR A 169 10.31 5.19 -2.32
CA TYR A 169 9.83 4.30 -1.29
C TYR A 169 8.37 4.56 -1.02
N LEU A 170 7.55 3.51 -0.97
CA LEU A 170 6.12 3.60 -0.68
C LEU A 170 5.72 2.60 0.39
N THR A 171 4.82 3.03 1.26
CA THR A 171 4.30 2.19 2.34
C THR A 171 2.94 2.68 2.83
N ASN A 172 2.34 1.96 3.78
CA ASN A 172 1.03 2.27 4.37
C ASN A 172 -0.06 2.47 3.28
N LEU A 173 -0.04 1.67 2.21
CA LEU A 173 -1.04 1.79 1.13
C LEU A 173 -2.43 1.41 1.63
N LYS A 174 -3.39 2.30 1.37
CA LYS A 174 -4.79 2.11 1.72
C LYS A 174 -5.70 2.67 0.63
N LEU A 175 -6.70 1.89 0.22
CA LEU A 175 -7.81 2.36 -0.59
C LEU A 175 -9.06 2.36 0.29
N GLU A 176 -9.79 3.46 0.35
CA GLU A 176 -11.04 3.53 1.12
C GLU A 176 -12.13 4.30 0.39
N LYS A 177 -13.39 3.98 0.70
CA LYS A 177 -14.55 4.73 0.19
C LYS A 177 -14.69 6.05 0.95
N GLY A 178 -14.80 7.14 0.21
CA GLY A 178 -14.93 8.49 0.73
C GLY A 178 -13.88 9.46 0.16
N PRO A 179 -14.08 10.77 0.36
CA PRO A 179 -13.20 11.81 -0.17
C PRO A 179 -12.00 12.15 0.73
N VAL A 180 -11.90 11.56 1.92
CA VAL A 180 -10.90 11.91 2.94
C VAL A 180 -10.12 10.65 3.32
N ALA A 181 -8.79 10.76 3.27
CA ALA A 181 -7.88 9.73 3.75
C ALA A 181 -7.93 9.64 5.28
N THR A 182 -8.00 8.42 5.80
CA THR A 182 -7.90 8.10 7.22
C THR A 182 -6.59 7.32 7.49
N PRO A 183 -6.17 7.18 8.75
CA PRO A 183 -4.95 6.43 9.08
C PRO A 183 -4.95 5.02 8.49
N TRP A 184 -3.76 4.50 8.18
CA TRP A 184 -3.64 3.16 7.60
C TRP A 184 -4.18 2.10 8.55
N SER A 185 -4.78 1.08 7.96
CA SER A 185 -5.22 -0.15 8.61
C SER A 185 -5.04 -1.32 7.64
N PRO A 186 -4.83 -2.54 8.14
CA PRO A 186 -4.81 -3.73 7.30
C PRO A 186 -6.20 -3.98 6.69
N ASN A 187 -6.26 -4.75 5.62
CA ASN A 187 -7.54 -5.24 5.12
C ASN A 187 -8.17 -6.20 6.15
N PRO A 188 -9.47 -6.07 6.46
CA PRO A 188 -10.13 -7.02 7.38
C PRO A 188 -10.06 -8.48 6.93
N LEU A 189 -9.98 -8.75 5.62
CA LEU A 189 -9.84 -10.11 5.10
C LEU A 189 -8.42 -10.67 5.27
N ASP A 190 -7.38 -9.84 5.22
CA ASP A 190 -6.01 -10.30 5.52
C ASP A 190 -5.93 -10.78 6.98
N VAL A 191 -6.55 -10.01 7.88
CA VAL A 191 -6.68 -10.34 9.30
C VAL A 191 -7.44 -11.66 9.49
N LEU A 192 -8.56 -11.84 8.78
CA LEU A 192 -9.35 -13.05 8.85
C LEU A 192 -8.53 -14.28 8.39
N ASP A 193 -7.81 -14.15 7.28
CA ASP A 193 -6.97 -15.21 6.74
C ASP A 193 -5.86 -15.61 7.72
N GLU A 194 -5.23 -14.64 8.39
CA GLU A 194 -4.26 -14.89 9.46
C GLU A 194 -4.87 -15.63 10.66
N ILE A 195 -6.07 -15.22 11.12
CA ILE A 195 -6.78 -15.88 12.21
C ILE A 195 -7.12 -17.33 11.84
N GLU A 196 -7.57 -17.57 10.61
CA GLU A 196 -7.87 -18.92 10.13
C GLU A 196 -6.62 -19.78 10.02
N ALA A 197 -5.52 -19.25 9.48
CA ALA A 197 -4.24 -19.95 9.42
C ALA A 197 -3.73 -20.34 10.81
N LEU A 198 -3.89 -19.44 11.79
CA LEU A 198 -3.54 -19.71 13.18
C LEU A 198 -4.42 -20.80 13.79
N LYS A 199 -5.76 -20.74 13.58
CA LYS A 199 -6.69 -21.79 14.05
C LYS A 199 -6.33 -23.17 13.51
N ARG A 200 -5.98 -23.27 12.21
CA ARG A 200 -5.53 -24.53 11.60
C ARG A 200 -4.24 -25.03 12.26
N THR A 201 -3.28 -24.13 12.46
CA THR A 201 -2.00 -24.44 13.12
C THR A 201 -2.23 -24.97 14.54
N CYS A 202 -3.02 -24.27 15.36
CA CYS A 202 -3.33 -24.69 16.72
C CYS A 202 -4.08 -26.02 16.77
N SER A 203 -5.02 -26.27 15.85
CA SER A 203 -5.75 -27.56 15.79
C SER A 203 -4.81 -28.74 15.59
N ASN A 204 -3.80 -28.59 14.71
CA ASN A 204 -2.78 -29.62 14.47
C ASN A 204 -1.89 -29.91 15.70
N PHE A 205 -1.68 -28.91 16.57
CA PHE A 205 -0.95 -29.11 17.83
C PHE A 205 -1.77 -29.82 18.91
N VAL A 206 -3.11 -29.71 18.87
CA VAL A 206 -3.99 -30.39 19.83
C VAL A 206 -4.15 -31.87 19.49
N GLU A 207 -4.20 -32.23 18.21
CA GLU A 207 -4.33 -33.63 17.75
C GLU A 207 -3.02 -34.44 17.86
N SER A 208 -1.87 -33.80 18.00
CA SER A 208 -0.55 -34.47 18.01
C SER A 208 -0.07 -34.97 19.38
N LYS A 209 -0.93 -35.02 20.42
CA LYS A 209 -0.62 -35.77 21.65
C LYS A 209 -1.02 -37.25 21.48
N PRO A 210 -0.06 -38.19 21.36
CA PRO A 210 -0.39 -39.59 21.55
C PRO A 210 -0.82 -39.75 23.01
N ILE A 211 -1.98 -40.33 23.24
CA ILE A 211 -2.34 -40.88 24.55
C ILE A 211 -1.41 -42.08 24.73
N GLY A 212 -0.32 -41.87 25.49
CA GLY A 212 0.58 -42.95 25.88
C GLY A 212 -0.17 -43.92 26.78
N TYR A 213 -0.21 -45.18 26.35
CA TYR A 213 -0.58 -46.35 27.16
C TYR A 213 0.55 -46.72 28.12
#